data_AF-A0A969GL98-F1
#
_entry.id   AF-A0A969GL98-F1
#
_cell.length_a   1.000
_cell.length_b   1.000
_cell.length_c   1.000
_cell.angle_alpha   90.00
_cell.angle_beta   90.00
_cell.angle_gamma   90.00
#
_symmetry.space_group_name_H-M   'P 1'
#
loop_
_entity.id
_entity.type
_entity.pdbx_description
1 polymer ?
#
loop_
_entity_poly.entity_id
_entity_poly.type
_entity_poly.pdbx_seq_one_letter_code
_entity_poly.pdbx_strand_id
1 'polypeptide(L)' 'MHHRDPDKVSGAWVFRGTRVPVSALFENLRDGATVDEFLEWFPGVARAQVDAVLEYELDRLAVPK' A
#
# COMPACT_ATOMS: atom_id res chain seq x y z
N MET A 1 -23.53 19.09 -5.25
CA MET A 1 -23.01 18.97 -6.63
C MET A 1 -21.58 18.44 -6.54
N HIS A 2 -21.37 17.13 -6.63
CA HIS A 2 -20.02 16.56 -6.62
C HIS A 2 -19.49 16.52 -8.05
N HIS A 3 -18.52 17.37 -8.36
CA HIS A 3 -17.76 17.28 -9.60
C HIS A 3 -16.82 16.06 -9.47
N ARG A 4 -17.22 14.91 -10.00
CA ARG A 4 -16.29 13.79 -10.22
C ARG A 4 -15.71 13.96 -11.61
N ASP A 5 -14.42 14.24 -11.68
CA ASP A 5 -13.62 14.02 -12.89
C ASP A 5 -13.76 12.54 -13.30
N PRO A 6 -14.33 12.22 -14.48
CA PRO A 6 -14.49 10.83 -14.93
C PRO A 6 -13.14 10.16 -15.24
N ASP A 7 -12.11 10.96 -15.49
CA ASP A 7 -10.76 10.50 -15.88
C ASP A 7 -9.80 10.39 -14.69
N LYS A 8 -10.26 10.68 -13.47
CA LYS A 8 -9.55 10.36 -12.22
C LYS A 8 -10.36 9.33 -11.45
N VAL A 9 -10.22 8.08 -11.86
CA VAL A 9 -10.43 6.97 -10.92
C VAL A 9 -9.32 7.06 -9.87
N SER A 10 -9.58 7.83 -8.81
CA SER A 10 -8.87 7.90 -7.52
C SER A 10 -7.58 7.05 -7.47
N GLY A 11 -6.45 7.64 -7.88
CA GLY A 11 -5.16 7.00 -8.15
C GLY A 11 -4.43 6.40 -6.94
N ALA A 12 -5.12 5.61 -6.13
CA ALA A 12 -4.51 4.80 -5.09
C ALA A 12 -3.91 3.54 -5.72
N TRP A 13 -2.61 3.33 -5.52
CA TRP A 13 -1.94 2.09 -5.87
C TRP A 13 -2.58 0.94 -5.09
N VAL A 14 -2.82 -0.20 -5.74
CA VAL A 14 -3.38 -1.41 -5.11
C VAL A 14 -2.41 -2.57 -5.23
N PHE A 15 -2.45 -3.48 -4.25
CA PHE A 15 -1.70 -4.73 -4.35
C PHE A 15 -2.25 -5.56 -5.52
N ARG A 16 -1.36 -5.97 -6.44
CA ARG A 16 -1.73 -6.71 -7.65
C ARG A 16 -2.53 -7.96 -7.29
N GLY A 17 -3.65 -8.17 -7.96
CA GLY A 17 -4.56 -9.30 -7.71
C GLY A 17 -5.55 -9.05 -6.58
N THR A 18 -5.52 -7.87 -5.95
CA THR A 18 -6.42 -7.49 -4.87
C THR A 18 -7.10 -6.15 -5.15
N ARG A 19 -8.06 -5.79 -4.30
CA ARG A 19 -8.61 -4.43 -4.21
C ARG A 19 -8.07 -3.66 -3.00
N VAL A 20 -7.03 -4.19 -2.36
CA VAL A 20 -6.43 -3.63 -1.15
C VAL A 20 -5.49 -2.49 -1.56
N PRO A 21 -5.73 -1.25 -1.11
CA PRO A 21 -4.86 -0.13 -1.41
C PRO A 21 -3.53 -0.27 -0.66
N VAL A 22 -2.45 0.20 -1.28
CA VAL A 22 -1.12 0.27 -0.67
C VAL A 22 -1.13 1.19 0.56
N SER A 23 -1.99 2.21 0.60
CA SER A 23 -2.15 3.07 1.78
C SER A 23 -2.60 2.30 3.02
N ALA A 24 -3.39 1.24 2.86
CA ALA A 24 -3.83 0.42 3.97
C ALA A 24 -2.64 -0.22 4.70
N LEU A 25 -1.57 -0.60 4.00
CA LEU A 25 -0.36 -1.11 4.65
C LEU A 25 0.19 -0.07 5.64
N PHE A 26 0.45 1.14 5.17
CA PHE A 26 1.04 2.20 6.00
C PHE A 26 0.10 2.67 7.11
N GLU A 27 -1.20 2.72 6.87
CA GLU A 27 -2.22 3.02 7.89
C GLU A 27 -2.19 1.97 9.02
N ASN A 28 -2.19 0.68 8.69
CA ASN A 28 -2.13 -0.39 9.69
C ASN A 28 -0.80 -0.38 10.46
N LEU A 29 0.34 -0.19 9.76
CA LEU A 29 1.64 -0.09 10.42
C LEU A 29 1.72 1.11 11.37
N ARG A 30 1.17 2.27 10.97
CA ARG A 30 1.09 3.47 11.81
C ARG A 30 0.25 3.21 13.06
N ASP A 31 -0.82 2.44 12.92
CA ASP A 31 -1.75 2.11 14.01
C ASP A 31 -1.21 0.96 14.90
N GLY A 32 0.00 0.46 14.63
CA GLY A 32 0.75 -0.47 15.48
C GLY A 32 0.70 -1.93 15.03
N ALA A 33 0.07 -2.23 13.89
CA ALA A 33 0.07 -3.58 13.34
C ALA A 33 1.45 -3.97 12.83
N THR A 34 1.74 -5.26 12.87
CA THR A 34 2.86 -5.89 12.20
C THR A 34 2.51 -6.25 10.76
N VAL A 35 3.53 -6.53 9.96
CA VAL A 35 3.34 -7.02 8.59
C VAL A 35 2.62 -8.37 8.57
N ASP A 36 2.92 -9.25 9.52
CA ASP A 36 2.29 -10.57 9.59
C ASP A 36 0.79 -10.44 9.89
N GLU A 37 0.40 -9.59 10.85
CA GLU A 37 -1.02 -9.29 11.12
C GLU A 37 -1.73 -8.69 9.90
N PHE A 38 -1.06 -7.80 9.15
CA PHE A 38 -1.62 -7.26 7.91
C PHE A 38 -1.88 -8.36 6.87
N LEU A 39 -0.95 -9.30 6.71
CA LEU A 39 -1.09 -10.41 5.76
C LEU A 39 -2.19 -11.40 6.18
N GLU A 40 -2.39 -11.59 7.48
CA GLU A 40 -3.51 -12.37 8.00
C GLU A 40 -4.87 -11.72 7.68
N TRP A 41 -4.98 -10.40 7.78
CA TRP A 41 -6.21 -9.67 7.45
C TRP A 41 -6.47 -9.57 5.94
N PHE A 42 -5.40 -9.60 5.13
CA PHE A 42 -5.46 -9.47 3.68
C PHE A 42 -4.77 -10.64 2.97
N PRO A 43 -5.35 -11.86 3.01
CA PRO A 43 -4.70 -13.08 2.49
C PRO A 43 -4.46 -13.09 0.98
N GLY A 44 -5.02 -12.13 0.24
CA GLY A 44 -4.73 -11.92 -1.19
C GLY A 44 -3.44 -11.13 -1.45
N VAL A 45 -2.87 -10.48 -0.44
CA VAL A 45 -1.61 -9.75 -0.54
C VAL A 45 -0.47 -10.70 -0.22
N ALA A 46 0.50 -10.81 -1.12
CA ALA A 46 1.69 -11.63 -0.87
C ALA A 46 2.74 -10.83 -0.09
N ARG A 47 3.46 -11.50 0.82
CA ARG A 47 4.60 -10.94 1.58
C ARG A 47 5.59 -10.19 0.68
N ALA A 48 5.95 -10.80 -0.47
CA ALA A 48 6.85 -10.21 -1.45
C ALA A 48 6.34 -8.89 -2.04
N GLN A 49 5.02 -8.68 -2.15
CA GLN A 49 4.47 -7.41 -2.59
C GLN A 49 4.58 -6.34 -1.51
N VAL A 50 4.41 -6.70 -0.24
CA VAL A 50 4.64 -5.80 0.90
C VAL A 50 6.12 -5.40 0.97
N ASP A 51 7.03 -6.37 0.85
CA ASP A 51 8.48 -6.10 0.82
C ASP A 51 8.86 -5.12 -0.28
N ALA A 52 8.40 -5.36 -1.51
CA ALA A 52 8.69 -4.48 -2.64
C ALA A 52 8.18 -3.04 -2.42
N VAL A 53 7.04 -2.87 -1.76
CA VAL A 53 6.52 -1.54 -1.39
C VAL A 53 7.41 -0.88 -0.35
N LEU A 54 7.81 -1.60 0.69
CA LEU A 54 8.67 -1.05 1.76
C LEU A 54 10.07 -0.70 1.23
N GLU A 55 10.66 -1.55 0.40
CA GLU A 55 11.95 -1.29 -0.27
C GLU A 55 11.87 -0.05 -1.17
N TYR A 56 10.82 0.07 -1.98
CA TYR A 56 10.62 1.24 -2.84
C TYR A 56 10.52 2.55 -2.03
N GLU A 57 9.81 2.55 -0.90
CA GLU A 57 9.74 3.75 -0.04
C GLU A 57 11.07 4.03 0.65
N LEU A 58 11.80 3.01 1.09
CA LEU A 58 13.13 3.18 1.68
C LEU A 58 14.12 3.79 0.68
N ASP A 59 14.14 3.30 -0.56
CA ASP A 59 14.97 3.84 -1.64
C ASP A 59 14.63 5.29 -1.96
N ARG A 60 13.35 5.68 -1.88
CA ARG A 60 12.91 7.07 -2.08
C ARG A 60 13.27 8.01 -0.95
N LEU A 61 13.30 7.50 0.28
CA LEU A 61 13.68 8.26 1.47
C LEU A 61 15.19 8.34 1.65
N ALA A 62 15.94 7.41 1.06
CA ALA A 62 17.38 7.47 1.03
C ALA A 62 17.82 8.75 0.31
N VAL A 63 18.54 9.63 1.02
CA VAL A 63 19.22 10.76 0.40
C VAL A 63 20.28 10.18 -0.56
N PRO A 64 20.36 10.63 -1.81
CA PRO A 64 21.40 10.15 -2.73
C PRO A 64 22.77 10.35 -2.10
N LYS A 65 23.56 9.27 -2.08
CA LYS A 65 24.92 9.24 -1.55
C LYS A 65 25.88 10.10 -2.36
#